data_AF-A0A7V5XBN2-F1
#
_entry.id   AF-A0A7V5XBN2-F1
#
_cell.length_a   1.000
_cell.length_b   1.000
_cell.length_c   1.000
_cell.angle_alpha   90.00
_cell.angle_beta   90.00
_cell.angle_gamma   90.00
#
_symmetry.space_group_name_H-M   'P 1'
#
loop_
_entity.id
_entity.type
_entity.pdbx_description
1 polymer ?
#
loop_
_entity_poly.entity_id
_entity_poly.type
_entity_poly.pdbx_seq_one_letter_code
_entity_poly.pdbx_strand_id
1 'polypeptide(L)'
;MNATGFDTRILPQGRKLQAIFSSDIGHWDVTDMRDVLAEAWELVEAGVLTEEDFCDFTYRNPVKLYTGMNPEFFAGTAIETEVATLAAA
;
A
#
# COMPACT_ATOMS: atom_id res chain seq x y z
N MET A 1 2.98 11.24 -8.05
CA MET A 1 1.90 11.72 -7.13
C MET A 1 1.81 10.86 -5.87
N ASN A 2 2.00 9.54 -5.95
CA ASN A 2 1.83 8.57 -4.84
C ASN A 2 2.41 9.03 -3.49
N ALA A 3 3.63 9.59 -3.47
CA ALA A 3 4.27 10.03 -2.24
C ALA A 3 3.59 11.20 -1.51
N THR A 4 2.76 12.01 -2.18
CA THR A 4 2.06 13.13 -1.52
C THR A 4 1.07 12.64 -0.47
N GLY A 5 0.60 11.39 -0.55
CA GLY A 5 -0.24 10.78 0.47
C GLY A 5 0.48 10.50 1.80
N PHE A 6 1.80 10.56 1.82
CA PHE A 6 2.63 10.27 3.00
C PHE A 6 3.40 11.50 3.51
N ASP A 7 3.37 12.62 2.77
CA ASP A 7 4.09 13.84 3.14
C ASP A 7 3.35 14.68 4.20
N THR A 8 3.76 14.51 5.45
CA THR A 8 3.16 15.20 6.61
C THR A 8 3.42 16.71 6.64
N ARG A 9 4.31 17.24 5.80
CA ARG A 9 4.59 18.69 5.72
C ARG A 9 3.47 19.43 4.99
N ILE A 10 2.78 18.75 4.08
CA ILE A 10 1.71 19.33 3.24
C ILE A 10 0.32 18.84 3.64
N LEU A 11 0.22 17.67 4.28
CA LEU A 11 -1.05 17.11 4.68
C LEU A 11 -1.60 17.81 5.94
N PRO A 12 -2.91 18.14 5.97
CA PRO A 12 -3.53 18.74 7.14
C PRO A 12 -3.27 17.91 8.40
N GLN A 13 -3.03 18.60 9.52
CA GLN A 13 -2.79 18.00 10.83
C GLN A 13 -1.55 17.08 10.90
N GLY A 14 -0.68 17.10 9.88
CA GLY A 14 0.52 16.27 9.84
C GLY A 14 0.22 14.76 9.79
N ARG A 15 -0.96 14.37 9.28
CA ARG A 15 -1.41 12.98 9.22
C ARG A 15 -1.21 12.41 7.82
N LYS A 16 -0.64 11.22 7.72
CA LYS A 16 -0.56 10.45 6.47
C LYS A 16 -1.96 10.00 6.03
N LEU A 17 -2.21 10.03 4.72
CA LEU A 17 -3.40 9.42 4.12
C LEU A 17 -3.25 7.89 4.11
N GLN A 18 -4.38 7.18 4.06
CA GLN A 18 -4.39 5.72 3.94
C GLN A 18 -4.39 5.29 2.47
N ALA A 19 -3.40 5.75 1.71
CA ALA A 19 -3.25 5.40 0.31
C ALA A 19 -2.95 3.90 0.16
N ILE A 20 -3.49 3.28 -0.88
CA ILE A 20 -3.26 1.87 -1.23
C ILE A 20 -2.60 1.77 -2.61
N PHE A 21 -1.74 0.76 -2.77
CA PHE A 21 -1.19 0.40 -4.07
C PHE A 21 -2.26 -0.22 -4.97
N SER A 22 -2.28 0.19 -6.23
CA SER A 22 -3.05 -0.40 -7.32
C SER A 22 -2.19 -0.37 -8.56
N SER A 23 -2.19 -1.45 -9.35
CA SER A 23 -1.27 -1.59 -10.48
C SER A 23 -1.66 -0.79 -11.71
N ASP A 24 -2.93 -0.42 -11.84
CA ASP A 24 -3.51 0.17 -13.06
C ASP A 24 -3.20 -0.63 -14.35
N ILE A 25 -3.02 -1.95 -14.21
CA ILE A 25 -2.71 -2.83 -15.34
C ILE A 25 -3.84 -2.81 -16.37
N GLY A 26 -3.49 -2.63 -17.64
CA GLY A 26 -4.45 -2.37 -18.71
C GLY A 26 -4.67 -0.89 -19.02
N HIS A 27 -4.02 0.02 -18.27
CA HIS A 27 -3.74 1.37 -18.77
C HIS A 27 -2.78 1.30 -19.98
N TRP A 28 -2.77 2.35 -20.81
CA TRP A 28 -2.08 2.33 -22.10
C TRP A 28 -0.54 2.36 -21.98
N ASP A 29 0.00 2.80 -20.86
CA ASP A 29 1.46 2.84 -20.55
C ASP A 29 1.90 1.72 -19.60
N VAL A 30 0.99 1.08 -18.85
CA VAL A 30 1.27 -0.07 -18.00
C VAL A 30 1.02 -1.37 -18.76
N THR A 31 2.03 -1.79 -19.52
CA THR A 31 1.93 -2.97 -20.42
C THR A 31 2.48 -4.26 -19.83
N ASP A 32 3.34 -4.19 -18.80
CA ASP A 32 3.95 -5.35 -18.14
C ASP A 32 3.66 -5.35 -16.63
N MET A 33 2.94 -6.37 -16.18
CA MET A 33 2.58 -6.51 -14.76
C MET A 33 3.79 -6.84 -13.87
N ARG A 34 4.88 -7.37 -14.44
CA ARG A 34 6.07 -7.80 -13.68
C ARG A 34 6.84 -6.62 -13.10
N ASP A 35 6.73 -5.46 -13.75
CA ASP A 35 7.55 -4.30 -13.41
C ASP A 35 6.83 -3.36 -12.42
N VAL A 36 5.50 -3.35 -12.40
CA VAL A 36 4.68 -2.38 -11.65
C VAL A 36 5.11 -2.21 -10.19
N LEU A 37 5.39 -3.31 -9.49
CA LEU A 37 5.78 -3.24 -8.08
C LEU A 37 7.23 -2.73 -7.91
N ALA A 38 8.13 -3.10 -8.82
CA ALA A 38 9.51 -2.63 -8.83
C ALA A 38 9.56 -1.12 -9.14
N GLU A 39 8.79 -0.65 -10.12
CA GLU A 39 8.65 0.78 -10.44
C GLU A 39 8.10 1.58 -9.25
N ALA A 40 7.14 1.01 -8.49
CA ALA A 40 6.66 1.65 -7.28
C ALA A 40 7.75 1.75 -6.18
N TRP A 41 8.65 0.76 -6.10
CA TRP A 41 9.77 0.73 -5.17
C TRP A 41 10.83 1.79 -5.45
N GLU A 42 10.96 2.27 -6.70
CA GLU A 42 11.88 3.36 -7.04
C GLU A 42 11.64 4.64 -6.23
N LEU A 43 10.42 4.86 -5.74
CA LEU A 43 10.13 5.98 -4.83
C LEU A 43 10.86 5.85 -3.49
N VAL A 44 11.11 4.63 -3.03
CA VAL A 44 11.94 4.35 -1.84
C VAL A 44 13.41 4.55 -2.18
N GLU A 45 13.88 4.04 -3.31
CA GLU A 45 15.27 4.20 -3.76
C GLU A 45 15.66 5.66 -3.96
N ALA A 46 14.73 6.47 -4.48
CA ALA A 46 14.90 7.91 -4.64
C ALA A 46 14.73 8.71 -3.33
N GLY A 47 14.43 8.05 -2.21
CA GLY A 47 14.24 8.68 -0.90
C GLY A 47 12.98 9.53 -0.78
N VAL A 48 12.01 9.34 -1.67
CA VAL A 48 10.73 10.06 -1.69
C VAL A 48 9.72 9.41 -0.73
N LEU A 49 9.79 8.08 -0.58
CA LEU A 49 9.08 7.31 0.44
C LEU A 49 10.07 6.62 1.37
N THR A 50 9.67 6.43 2.63
CA THR A 50 10.38 5.51 3.52
C THR A 50 9.92 4.07 3.25
N GLU A 51 10.71 3.07 3.67
CA GLU A 51 10.28 1.66 3.62
C GLU A 51 9.00 1.42 4.44
N GLU A 52 8.83 2.15 5.54
CA GLU A 52 7.63 2.10 6.37
C GLU A 52 6.40 2.63 5.60
N ASP A 53 6.53 3.77 4.93
CA ASP A 53 5.46 4.31 4.07
C ASP A 53 5.11 3.33 2.93
N PHE A 54 6.12 2.68 2.35
CA PHE A 54 5.91 1.71 1.30
C PHE A 54 5.21 0.44 1.80
N CYS A 55 5.52 -0.01 3.03
CA CYS A 55 4.81 -1.10 3.70
C CYS A 55 3.35 -0.73 3.99
N ASP A 56 3.10 0.50 4.45
CA ASP A 56 1.74 1.01 4.63
C ASP A 56 0.98 1.04 3.30
N PHE A 57 1.62 1.52 2.24
CA PHE A 57 1.04 1.66 0.89
C PHE A 57 0.69 0.31 0.24
N THR A 58 1.60 -0.67 0.30
CA THR A 58 1.47 -1.94 -0.43
C THR A 58 0.85 -3.07 0.39
N TYR A 59 0.83 -2.96 1.72
CA TYR A 59 0.37 -4.04 2.59
C TYR A 59 -0.62 -3.59 3.67
N ARG A 60 -0.22 -2.72 4.61
CA ARG A 60 -1.04 -2.47 5.83
C ARG A 60 -2.34 -1.72 5.53
N ASN A 61 -2.31 -0.70 4.68
CA ASN A 61 -3.53 0.02 4.28
C ASN A 61 -4.49 -0.87 3.47
N PRO A 62 -4.03 -1.64 2.45
CA PRO A 62 -4.88 -2.62 1.78
C PRO A 62 -5.52 -3.63 2.75
N VAL A 63 -4.73 -4.21 3.66
CA VAL A 63 -5.27 -5.16 4.65
C VAL A 63 -6.36 -4.50 5.48
N LYS A 64 -6.09 -3.33 6.06
CA LYS A 64 -7.06 -2.58 6.86
C LYS A 64 -8.32 -2.22 6.08
N LEU A 65 -8.19 -1.83 4.81
CA LEU A 65 -9.33 -1.49 3.96
C LEU A 65 -10.24 -2.70 3.75
N TYR A 66 -9.68 -3.84 3.35
CA TYR A 66 -10.48 -5.02 3.01
C TYR A 66 -11.04 -5.73 4.25
N THR A 67 -10.26 -5.81 5.34
CA THR A 67 -10.72 -6.42 6.59
C THR A 67 -11.72 -5.55 7.36
N GLY A 68 -11.69 -4.22 7.16
CA GLY A 68 -12.62 -3.31 7.83
C GLY A 68 -14.10 -3.55 7.50
N MET A 69 -14.39 -4.07 6.30
CA MET A 69 -15.75 -4.45 5.89
C MET A 69 -16.01 -5.96 6.02
N ASN A 70 -14.99 -6.79 5.79
CA ASN A 70 -15.08 -8.24 5.92
C ASN A 70 -13.84 -8.78 6.67
N PRO A 71 -13.94 -9.09 7.97
CA PRO A 71 -12.81 -9.61 8.75
C PRO A 71 -12.18 -10.89 8.15
N GLU A 72 -12.95 -11.69 7.43
CA GLU A 72 -12.51 -12.95 6.83
C GLU A 72 -12.04 -12.79 5.37
N PHE A 73 -11.82 -11.56 4.88
CA PHE A 73 -11.48 -11.30 3.47
C PHE A 73 -10.28 -12.12 2.98
N PHE A 74 -9.30 -12.36 3.85
CA PHE A 74 -8.08 -13.11 3.53
C PHE A 74 -8.09 -14.57 4.03
N ALA A 75 -9.23 -15.09 4.48
CA ALA A 75 -9.35 -16.47 4.92
C ALA A 75 -9.04 -17.45 3.76
N GLY A 76 -8.26 -18.49 4.05
CA GLY A 76 -7.76 -19.47 3.10
C GLY A 76 -6.59 -18.99 2.22
N THR A 77 -6.09 -17.76 2.41
CA THR A 77 -4.94 -17.25 1.66
C THR A 77 -3.62 -17.54 2.37
N ALA A 78 -2.51 -17.45 1.63
CA ALA A 78 -1.17 -17.67 2.19
C ALA A 78 -0.76 -16.66 3.27
N ILE A 79 -1.49 -15.55 3.41
CA ILE A 79 -1.22 -14.47 4.37
C ILE A 79 -2.27 -14.37 5.48
N GLU A 80 -3.17 -15.36 5.60
CA GLU A 80 -4.27 -15.34 6.57
C GLU A 80 -3.76 -15.10 8.00
N THR A 81 -2.69 -15.78 8.39
CA THR A 81 -2.15 -15.71 9.75
C THR A 81 -1.51 -14.34 10.04
N GLU A 82 -0.77 -13.81 9.08
CA GLU A 82 -0.11 -12.50 9.16
C GLU A 82 -1.15 -11.38 9.21
N VAL A 83 -2.22 -11.48 8.41
CA VAL A 83 -3.34 -10.53 8.42
C VAL A 83 -4.09 -10.58 9.73
N ALA A 84 -4.38 -11.78 10.26
CA ALA A 84 -5.05 -11.93 11.56
C ALA A 84 -4.22 -11.32 12.70
N THR A 85 -2.90 -11.48 12.65
CA THR A 85 -1.98 -10.87 13.62
C THR A 85 -1.98 -9.36 13.52
N LEU A 86 -1.97 -8.80 12.31
CA LEU A 86 -2.02 -7.36 12.07
C LEU A 86 -3.36 -6.74 12.48
N ALA A 87 -4.47 -7.43 12.28
CA ALA A 87 -5.81 -6.95 12.64
C ALA A 87 -6.09 -6.96 14.15
N ALA A 88 -5.34 -7.76 14.91
CA ALA A 88 -5.43 -7.82 16.37
C ALA A 88 -4.57 -6.77 17.10
N ALA A 89 -3.70 -6.05 16.38
CA ALA A 89 -2.79 -5.02 16.90
C ALA A 89 -3.42 -3.62 16.86
#